data_AF-A0A420M7S2-F1
#
_entry.id   AF-A0A420M7S2-F1
#
_cell.length_a   1.000
_cell.length_b   1.000
_cell.length_c   1.000
_cell.angle_alpha   90.00
_cell.angle_beta   90.00
_cell.angle_gamma   90.00
#
_symmetry.space_group_name_H-M   'P 1'
#
loop_
_entity.id
_entity.type
_entity.pdbx_description
1 polymer ?
#
loop_
_entity_poly.entity_id
_entity_poly.type
_entity_poly.pdbx_seq_one_letter_code
_entity_poly.pdbx_strand_id
1 'polypeptide(L)'
;MGMKHGLLRLKDVIPEDKIDQDTQAFIGYVDDRDKNRFSHYDGGQLMFNILTEGQVLLWSAHLGGYEGVLRDLTPRPDVAIIAAAGRANLNGRPFDGSAAEFLVKKAKWIGEPKKIIWCLHDKSLVKPFSVDTTAATAAIERETQSVIQDLVPGQKYKVFD
;
A
#
# COMPACT_ATOMS: atom_id res chain seq x y z
N MET A 1 -12.18 -8.61 12.77
CA MET A 1 -13.65 -8.49 12.60
C MET A 1 -14.07 -7.75 11.33
N GLY A 2 -13.42 -6.64 10.93
CA GLY A 2 -13.86 -5.83 9.78
C GLY A 2 -13.91 -6.55 8.42
N MET A 3 -12.95 -7.43 8.10
CA MET A 3 -12.99 -8.16 6.81
C MET A 3 -14.12 -9.19 6.75
N LYS A 4 -14.27 -10.05 7.76
CA LYS A 4 -15.29 -11.11 7.81
C LYS A 4 -16.73 -10.58 7.76
N HIS A 5 -16.99 -9.46 8.45
CA HIS A 5 -18.34 -8.93 8.61
C HIS A 5 -18.62 -7.67 7.76
N GLY A 6 -17.61 -7.12 7.09
CA GLY A 6 -17.73 -5.95 6.23
C GLY A 6 -17.31 -6.29 4.80
N LEU A 7 -16.03 -6.10 4.49
CA LEU A 7 -15.52 -6.16 3.11
C LEU A 7 -15.86 -7.47 2.37
N LEU A 8 -15.80 -8.63 3.03
CA LEU A 8 -16.10 -9.91 2.38
C LEU A 8 -17.60 -10.21 2.24
N ARG A 9 -18.45 -9.30 2.73
CA ARG A 9 -19.90 -9.39 2.70
C ARG A 9 -20.52 -8.18 2.02
N LEU A 10 -19.81 -7.49 1.12
CA LEU A 10 -20.31 -6.29 0.45
C LEU A 10 -21.70 -6.48 -0.17
N LYS A 11 -21.96 -7.63 -0.80
CA LYS A 11 -23.26 -7.97 -1.37
C LYS A 11 -24.42 -7.99 -0.36
N ASP A 12 -24.11 -8.24 0.92
CA ASP A 12 -25.11 -8.31 1.99
C ASP A 12 -25.31 -6.94 2.67
N VAL A 13 -24.36 -6.02 2.53
CA VAL A 13 -24.34 -4.74 3.27
C VAL A 13 -24.59 -3.52 2.38
N ILE A 14 -24.35 -3.61 1.08
CA ILE A 14 -24.63 -2.55 0.12
C ILE A 14 -26.02 -2.82 -0.50
N PRO A 15 -26.97 -1.86 -0.44
CA PRO A 15 -28.25 -1.97 -1.13
C PRO A 15 -28.08 -2.22 -2.63
N GLU A 16 -28.91 -3.08 -3.24
CA GLU A 16 -28.79 -3.49 -4.65
C GLU A 16 -28.74 -2.30 -5.62
N ASP A 17 -29.53 -1.25 -5.36
CA ASP A 17 -29.59 -0.02 -6.15
C ASP A 17 -28.31 0.84 -6.07
N LYS A 18 -27.40 0.50 -5.15
CA LYS A 18 -26.12 1.19 -4.92
C LYS A 18 -24.91 0.35 -5.31
N ILE A 19 -25.11 -0.84 -5.86
CA ILE A 19 -24.02 -1.67 -6.38
C ILE A 19 -23.63 -1.17 -7.76
N ASP A 20 -22.50 -0.47 -7.84
CA ASP A 20 -21.91 -0.05 -9.11
C ASP A 20 -21.06 -1.16 -9.75
N GLN A 21 -20.55 -0.90 -10.96
CA GLN A 21 -19.77 -1.86 -11.72
C GLN A 21 -18.50 -2.32 -10.98
N ASP A 22 -17.81 -1.39 -10.30
CA ASP A 22 -16.57 -1.69 -9.57
C ASP A 22 -16.88 -2.58 -8.35
N THR A 23 -17.95 -2.27 -7.62
CA THR A 23 -18.45 -3.06 -6.49
C THR A 23 -18.89 -4.44 -6.94
N GLN A 24 -19.62 -4.54 -8.05
CA GLN A 24 -20.06 -5.81 -8.62
C GLN A 24 -18.87 -6.69 -9.02
N ALA A 25 -17.84 -6.11 -9.62
CA ALA A 25 -16.62 -6.84 -9.97
C ALA A 25 -15.90 -7.40 -8.72
N PHE A 26 -15.81 -6.60 -7.65
CA PHE A 26 -15.22 -7.05 -6.39
C PHE A 26 -16.06 -8.13 -5.70
N ILE A 27 -17.40 -8.00 -5.68
CA ILE A 27 -18.30 -9.04 -5.17
C ILE A 27 -18.06 -10.35 -5.92
N GLY A 28 -18.02 -10.31 -7.25
CA GLY A 28 -17.74 -11.49 -8.08
C GLY A 28 -16.38 -12.12 -7.77
N TYR A 29 -15.34 -11.31 -7.56
CA TYR A 29 -14.02 -11.79 -7.15
C TYR A 29 -14.06 -12.53 -5.80
N VAL A 30 -14.69 -11.94 -4.79
CA VAL A 30 -14.75 -12.52 -3.43
C VAL A 30 -15.61 -13.79 -3.38
N ASP A 31 -16.70 -13.84 -4.15
CA ASP A 31 -17.64 -14.96 -4.17
C ASP A 31 -17.12 -16.19 -4.94
N ASP A 32 -16.21 -16.03 -5.90
CA ASP A 32 -15.56 -17.16 -6.59
C ASP A 32 -14.49 -17.81 -5.68
N ARG A 33 -14.95 -18.66 -4.75
CA ARG A 33 -14.10 -19.36 -3.78
C ARG A 33 -13.25 -20.50 -4.36
N ASP A 34 -13.61 -20.96 -5.55
CA ASP A 34 -12.90 -22.02 -6.25
C ASP A 34 -11.60 -21.48 -6.85
N LYS A 35 -11.66 -20.30 -7.49
CA LYS A 35 -10.48 -19.62 -8.04
C LYS A 35 -9.78 -18.73 -7.03
N ASN A 36 -10.52 -17.93 -6.25
CA ASN A 36 -9.97 -16.91 -5.38
C ASN A 36 -9.97 -17.39 -3.92
N ARG A 37 -8.96 -18.18 -3.58
CA ARG A 37 -8.77 -18.66 -2.20
C ARG A 37 -8.19 -17.56 -1.32
N PHE A 38 -8.98 -17.12 -0.34
CA PHE A 38 -8.61 -16.08 0.62
C PHE A 38 -8.91 -16.51 2.06
N SER A 39 -7.99 -16.27 3.00
CA SER A 39 -8.23 -16.44 4.44
C SER A 39 -8.37 -15.08 5.11
N HIS A 40 -9.42 -14.91 5.91
CA HIS A 40 -9.66 -13.69 6.69
C HIS A 40 -9.07 -13.77 8.11
N TYR A 41 -8.40 -14.87 8.42
CA TYR A 41 -7.85 -15.21 9.73
C TYR A 41 -6.33 -15.37 9.64
N ASP A 42 -5.85 -16.13 8.65
CA ASP A 42 -4.44 -16.34 8.35
C ASP A 42 -4.03 -15.57 7.09
N GLY A 43 -2.74 -15.29 6.96
CA GLY A 43 -2.21 -14.49 5.85
C GLY A 43 -2.10 -13.02 6.24
N GLY A 44 -0.86 -12.56 6.38
CA GLY A 44 -0.55 -11.15 6.58
C GLY A 44 -0.34 -10.43 5.25
N GLN A 45 -0.29 -9.10 5.30
CA GLN A 45 0.19 -8.34 4.15
C GLN A 45 1.67 -8.64 3.94
N LEU A 46 2.01 -8.93 2.68
CA LEU A 46 3.36 -9.25 2.26
C LEU A 46 4.08 -7.99 1.78
N MET A 47 5.39 -8.01 1.96
CA MET A 47 6.32 -7.03 1.44
C MET A 47 7.40 -7.81 0.71
N PHE A 48 7.74 -7.39 -0.51
CA PHE A 48 8.73 -8.06 -1.35
C PHE A 48 9.88 -7.12 -1.62
N ASN A 49 11.10 -7.56 -1.34
CA ASN A 49 12.33 -6.85 -1.70
C ASN A 49 12.99 -7.62 -2.84
N ILE A 50 12.82 -7.14 -4.07
CA ILE A 50 13.14 -7.85 -5.30
C ILE A 50 14.52 -7.41 -5.76
N LEU A 51 15.48 -8.33 -5.71
CA LEU A 51 16.82 -8.14 -6.27
C LEU A 51 16.82 -8.52 -7.76
N THR A 52 17.23 -7.58 -8.61
CA THR A 52 17.48 -7.80 -10.04
C THR A 52 18.99 -7.75 -10.31
N GLU A 53 19.43 -7.44 -11.54
CA GLU A 53 20.84 -7.33 -11.95
C GLU A 53 21.55 -6.12 -11.30
N GLY A 54 21.71 -6.14 -9.97
CA GLY A 54 22.40 -5.12 -9.18
C GLY A 54 21.50 -3.99 -8.66
N GLN A 55 20.19 -4.05 -8.91
CA GLN A 55 19.22 -3.08 -8.41
C GLN A 55 18.13 -3.75 -7.59
N VAL A 56 17.55 -3.01 -6.66
CA VAL A 56 16.59 -3.53 -5.68
C VAL A 56 15.30 -2.73 -5.71
N LEU A 57 14.19 -3.42 -5.95
CA LEU A 57 12.84 -2.86 -5.90
C LEU A 57 12.13 -3.38 -4.65
N LEU A 58 11.75 -2.47 -3.76
CA LEU A 58 10.83 -2.78 -2.67
C LEU A 58 9.38 -2.60 -3.16
N TRP A 59 8.53 -3.59 -2.92
CA TRP A 59 7.08 -3.46 -3.02
C TRP A 59 6.46 -3.66 -1.64
N SER A 60 5.66 -2.69 -1.20
CA SER A 60 4.97 -2.70 0.08
C SER A 60 3.53 -2.22 -0.10
N ALA A 61 2.58 -3.15 -0.20
CA ALA A 61 1.14 -2.88 -0.25
C ALA A 61 0.53 -2.37 1.08
N HIS A 62 1.36 -1.94 2.03
CA HIS A 62 0.89 -1.37 3.28
C HIS A 62 1.67 -0.13 3.68
N LEU A 63 0.95 0.83 4.28
CA LEU A 63 1.55 2.06 4.81
C LEU A 63 2.40 1.75 6.05
N GLY A 64 1.89 0.90 6.94
CA GLY A 64 2.57 0.47 8.17
C GLY A 64 3.73 -0.52 7.96
N GLY A 65 4.23 -1.06 9.07
CA GLY A 65 5.23 -2.12 9.10
C GLY A 65 5.79 -2.38 10.49
N TYR A 66 6.67 -3.39 10.57
CA TYR A 66 7.46 -3.67 11.77
C TYR A 66 8.80 -2.94 11.65
N GLU A 67 9.13 -2.11 12.63
CA GLU A 67 10.30 -1.23 12.60
C GLU A 67 11.60 -2.02 12.44
N GLY A 68 11.78 -3.11 13.20
CA GLY A 68 12.97 -3.96 13.09
C GLY A 68 13.15 -4.51 11.67
N VAL A 69 12.07 -5.02 11.05
CA VAL A 69 12.10 -5.53 9.68
C VAL A 69 12.49 -4.44 8.68
N LEU A 70 11.92 -3.23 8.82
CA LEU A 70 12.21 -2.12 7.91
C LEU A 70 13.65 -1.60 8.08
N ARG A 71 14.12 -1.46 9.33
CA ARG A 71 15.47 -0.99 9.64
C ARG A 71 16.55 -1.98 9.26
N ASP A 72 16.29 -3.26 9.37
CA ASP A 72 17.27 -4.32 9.09
C ASP A 72 17.15 -4.84 7.65
N LEU A 73 16.26 -4.26 6.83
CA LEU A 73 16.04 -4.65 5.44
C LEU A 73 17.34 -4.54 4.64
N THR A 74 17.82 -5.69 4.17
CA THR A 74 19.00 -5.82 3.31
C THR A 74 18.70 -6.79 2.15
N PRO A 75 19.12 -6.49 0.91
CA PRO A 75 19.76 -5.25 0.48
C PRO A 75 18.81 -4.04 0.56
N ARG A 76 19.36 -2.82 0.62
CA ARG A 76 18.56 -1.59 0.61
C ARG A 76 17.93 -1.39 -0.77
N PRO A 77 16.66 -0.98 -0.87
CA PRO A 77 16.02 -0.67 -2.14
C PRO A 77 16.62 0.57 -2.80
N ASP A 78 16.81 0.50 -4.12
CA ASP A 78 17.05 1.68 -4.95
C ASP A 78 15.75 2.42 -5.25
N VAL A 79 14.67 1.65 -5.42
CA VAL A 79 13.31 2.12 -5.72
C VAL A 79 12.33 1.45 -4.78
N ALA A 80 11.34 2.19 -4.27
CA ALA A 80 10.28 1.61 -3.44
C ALA A 80 8.88 2.00 -3.93
N ILE A 81 8.01 1.01 -4.09
CA ILE A 81 6.58 1.18 -4.30
C ILE A 81 5.88 0.99 -2.94
N ILE A 82 5.28 2.04 -2.42
CA ILE A 82 4.73 2.08 -1.05
C ILE A 82 3.27 2.50 -1.06
N ALA A 83 2.43 1.74 -0.37
CA ALA A 83 1.04 2.11 -0.16
C ALA A 83 0.93 3.35 0.73
N ALA A 84 0.21 4.37 0.26
CA ALA A 84 0.07 5.66 0.95
C ALA A 84 -1.33 5.87 1.57
N ALA A 85 -2.17 4.83 1.63
CA ALA A 85 -3.51 4.93 2.19
C ALA A 85 -3.67 4.34 3.59
N GLY A 86 -4.60 4.92 4.34
CA GLY A 86 -5.04 4.45 5.65
C GLY A 86 -4.21 5.00 6.81
N ARG A 87 -4.31 4.32 7.97
CA ARG A 87 -3.55 4.64 9.17
C ARG A 87 -2.40 3.65 9.33
N ALA A 88 -1.20 4.15 9.59
CA ALA A 88 -0.04 3.30 9.83
C ALA A 88 -0.28 2.36 11.02
N ASN A 89 0.12 1.11 10.84
CA ASN A 89 0.36 0.18 11.94
C ASN A 89 1.87 0.11 12.17
N LEU A 90 2.34 0.48 13.37
CA LEU A 90 3.72 0.37 13.81
C LEU A 90 3.81 -0.75 14.84
N ASN A 91 4.53 -1.83 14.51
CA ASN A 91 4.76 -2.95 15.43
C ASN A 91 3.48 -3.54 16.03
N GLY A 92 2.43 -3.68 15.22
CA GLY A 92 1.13 -4.21 15.64
C GLY A 92 0.17 -3.16 16.23
N ARG A 93 0.60 -1.92 16.45
CA ARG A 93 -0.24 -0.86 17.05
C ARG A 93 -0.53 0.28 16.07
N PRO A 94 -1.71 0.94 16.15
CA PRO A 94 -1.95 2.14 15.39
C PRO A 94 -0.89 3.21 15.73
N PHE A 95 -0.27 3.78 14.71
CA PHE A 95 0.68 4.87 14.89
C PHE A 95 -0.03 6.12 15.44
N ASP A 96 0.65 6.82 16.32
CA ASP A 96 0.20 8.09 16.88
C ASP A 96 0.89 9.24 16.13
N GLY A 97 0.18 9.77 15.16
CA GLY A 97 0.69 10.70 14.15
C GLY A 97 -0.02 10.54 12.81
N SER A 98 0.40 11.31 11.84
CA SER A 98 -0.12 11.33 10.48
C SER A 98 0.48 10.24 9.59
N ALA A 99 -0.22 9.93 8.50
CA ALA A 99 0.28 9.07 7.43
C ALA A 99 1.59 9.59 6.83
N ALA A 100 1.68 10.91 6.59
CA ALA A 100 2.87 11.55 6.03
C ALA A 100 4.09 11.40 6.95
N GLU A 101 3.93 11.65 8.26
CA GLU A 101 5.01 11.46 9.24
C GLU A 101 5.50 10.01 9.29
N PHE A 102 4.59 9.05 9.18
CA PHE A 102 4.98 7.64 9.15
C PHE A 102 5.72 7.28 7.86
N LEU A 103 5.26 7.76 6.70
CA LEU A 103 5.91 7.50 5.42
C LEU A 103 7.35 8.04 5.41
N VAL A 104 7.60 9.21 5.99
CA VAL A 104 8.97 9.73 6.18
C VAL A 104 9.81 8.81 7.05
N LYS A 105 9.28 8.35 8.20
CA LYS A 105 9.99 7.37 9.04
C LYS A 105 10.31 6.09 8.29
N LYS A 106 9.33 5.56 7.56
CA LYS A 106 9.46 4.34 6.77
C LYS A 106 10.53 4.49 5.69
N ALA A 107 10.52 5.60 4.93
CA ALA A 107 11.54 5.90 3.93
C ALA A 107 12.95 5.93 4.54
N LYS A 108 13.13 6.60 5.68
CA LYS A 108 14.39 6.61 6.43
C LYS A 108 14.82 5.23 6.89
N TRP A 109 13.90 4.42 7.41
CA TRP A 109 14.21 3.06 7.88
C TRP A 109 14.65 2.12 6.77
N ILE A 110 14.06 2.24 5.58
CA ILE A 110 14.45 1.43 4.41
C ILE A 110 15.67 2.01 3.68
N GLY A 111 16.33 3.03 4.21
CA GLY A 111 17.58 3.58 3.67
C GLY A 111 17.42 4.65 2.59
N GLU A 112 16.28 5.35 2.58
CA GLU A 112 16.03 6.51 1.70
C GLU A 112 16.24 6.19 0.21
N PRO A 113 15.45 5.27 -0.38
CA PRO A 113 15.56 4.92 -1.79
C PRO A 113 15.48 6.18 -2.66
N LYS A 114 16.25 6.25 -3.75
CA LYS A 114 16.31 7.45 -4.61
C LYS A 114 14.94 7.83 -5.17
N LYS A 115 14.09 6.82 -5.39
CA LYS A 115 12.78 6.96 -6.02
C LYS A 115 11.73 6.23 -5.20
N ILE A 116 10.64 6.92 -4.86
CA ILE A 116 9.46 6.32 -4.24
C ILE A 116 8.26 6.52 -5.18
N ILE A 117 7.45 5.47 -5.30
CA ILE A 117 6.22 5.47 -6.08
C ILE A 117 5.08 5.16 -5.12
N TRP A 118 4.05 6.02 -5.10
CA TRP A 118 2.85 5.75 -4.32
C TRP A 118 1.98 4.67 -4.97
N CYS A 119 1.35 3.85 -4.14
CA CYS A 119 0.31 2.93 -4.58
C CYS A 119 -0.87 2.89 -3.60
N LEU A 120 -1.98 2.26 -4.02
CA LEU A 120 -3.19 2.06 -3.21
C LEU A 120 -3.81 3.36 -2.63
N HIS A 121 -3.48 4.52 -3.19
CA HIS A 121 -4.05 5.83 -2.82
C HIS A 121 -5.19 6.29 -3.73
N ASP A 122 -5.36 5.65 -4.89
CA ASP A 122 -6.35 6.07 -5.89
C ASP A 122 -7.77 5.65 -5.48
N LYS A 123 -8.70 5.76 -6.45
CA LYS A 123 -10.08 5.30 -6.29
C LYS A 123 -10.13 3.87 -5.73
N SER A 124 -10.86 3.70 -4.65
CA SER A 124 -11.07 2.48 -3.91
C SER A 124 -12.55 2.33 -3.56
N LEU A 125 -12.98 1.09 -3.34
CA LEU A 125 -14.34 0.75 -2.89
C LEU A 125 -14.52 0.92 -1.37
N VAL A 126 -13.43 1.19 -0.64
CA VAL A 126 -13.43 1.29 0.81
C VAL A 126 -13.00 2.68 1.23
N LYS A 127 -13.71 3.28 2.18
CA LYS A 127 -13.34 4.58 2.77
C LYS A 127 -11.86 4.59 3.19
N PRO A 128 -11.10 5.65 2.87
CA PRO A 128 -11.57 6.97 2.40
C PRO A 128 -11.91 7.08 0.89
N PHE A 129 -11.97 5.98 0.14
CA PHE A 129 -12.23 5.90 -1.32
C PHE A 129 -11.14 6.51 -2.20
N SER A 130 -10.36 7.46 -1.70
CA SER A 130 -9.09 7.90 -2.25
C SER A 130 -8.29 8.63 -1.17
N VAL A 131 -7.01 8.85 -1.42
CA VAL A 131 -6.11 9.58 -0.52
C VAL A 131 -5.31 10.58 -1.34
N ASP A 132 -5.36 11.84 -0.94
CA ASP A 132 -4.48 12.88 -1.47
C ASP A 132 -3.08 12.73 -0.86
N THR A 133 -2.08 12.44 -1.70
CA THR A 133 -0.69 12.25 -1.29
C THR A 133 0.15 13.52 -1.31
N THR A 134 -0.42 14.68 -1.66
CA THR A 134 0.32 15.95 -1.77
C THR A 134 1.17 16.25 -0.52
N ALA A 135 0.57 16.12 0.68
CA ALA A 135 1.27 16.37 1.92
C ALA A 135 2.37 15.33 2.22
N ALA A 136 2.14 14.06 1.85
CA ALA A 136 3.12 12.99 2.01
C ALA A 136 4.31 13.18 1.05
N THR A 137 4.04 13.51 -0.21
CA THR A 137 5.05 13.85 -1.21
C THR A 137 5.94 14.99 -0.75
N ALA A 138 5.34 16.11 -0.33
CA ALA A 138 6.10 17.27 0.16
C ALA A 138 6.94 16.94 1.41
N ALA A 139 6.45 16.09 2.31
CA ALA A 139 7.19 15.67 3.49
C ALA A 139 8.39 14.77 3.14
N ILE A 140 8.21 13.80 2.22
CA ILE A 140 9.28 12.91 1.76
C ILE A 140 10.41 13.70 1.12
N GLU A 141 10.09 14.54 0.14
CA GLU A 141 11.09 15.29 -0.62
C GLU A 141 11.81 16.34 0.22
N ARG A 142 11.17 16.83 1.29
CA ARG A 142 11.79 17.76 2.25
C ARG A 142 12.72 17.06 3.23
N GLU A 143 12.36 15.85 3.68
CA GLU A 143 12.98 15.22 4.86
C GLU A 143 13.86 14.01 4.55
N THR A 144 13.96 13.61 3.28
CA THR A 144 14.74 12.47 2.80
C THR A 144 15.44 12.79 1.48
N GLN A 145 16.29 11.89 1.01
CA GLN A 145 16.90 11.97 -0.33
C GLN A 145 15.99 11.41 -1.45
N SER A 146 14.80 10.92 -1.11
CA SER A 146 13.87 10.31 -2.05
C SER A 146 13.12 11.36 -2.87
N VAL A 147 12.91 11.07 -4.16
CA VAL A 147 12.00 11.80 -5.04
C VAL A 147 10.75 10.96 -5.29
N ILE A 148 9.57 11.59 -5.32
CA ILE A 148 8.34 10.90 -5.67
C ILE A 148 8.17 10.85 -7.19
N GLN A 149 7.84 9.67 -7.72
CA GLN A 149 7.39 9.50 -9.10
C GLN A 149 5.93 9.07 -9.13
N ASP A 150 5.06 9.96 -9.61
CA ASP A 150 3.67 9.63 -9.90
C ASP A 150 3.57 8.80 -11.19
N LEU A 151 2.65 7.84 -11.20
CA LEU A 151 2.38 6.97 -12.34
C LEU A 151 0.94 7.16 -12.82
N VAL A 152 0.75 7.01 -14.13
CA VAL A 152 -0.58 6.97 -14.75
C VAL A 152 -0.98 5.52 -15.01
N PRO A 153 -2.16 5.07 -14.53
CA PRO A 153 -2.65 3.72 -14.80
C PRO A 153 -2.62 3.36 -16.29
N GLY A 154 -2.09 2.18 -16.61
CA GLY A 154 -1.98 1.68 -17.98
C GLY A 154 -0.78 2.20 -18.78
N GLN A 155 0.00 3.14 -18.26
CA GLN A 155 1.24 3.59 -18.90
C GLN A 155 2.44 2.75 -18.46
N LYS A 156 3.40 2.57 -19.38
CA LYS A 156 4.66 1.85 -19.11
C LYS A 156 5.73 2.83 -18.65
N TYR A 157 6.47 2.44 -17.62
CA TYR A 157 7.56 3.23 -17.05
C TYR A 157 8.81 2.37 -16.88
N LYS A 158 9.97 3.00 -17.03
CA LYS A 158 11.24 2.42 -16.60
C LYS A 158 11.36 2.59 -15.09
N VAL A 159 11.40 1.48 -14.35
CA VAL A 159 11.46 1.51 -12.87
C VAL A 159 12.83 2.02 -12.41
N PHE A 160 13.88 1.47 -13.00
CA PHE A 160 15.27 1.83 -12.73
C PHE A 160 15.85 2.73 -13.82
N ASP A 161 16.81 3.57 -13.47
CA ASP A 161 17.49 4.43 -14.44
C ASP A 161 18.57 3.69 -15.24
#